data_AF-A0A951A241-F1
#
_entry.id   AF-A0A951A241-F1
#
_cell.length_a   1.000
_cell.length_b   1.000
_cell.length_c   1.000
_cell.angle_alpha   90.00
_cell.angle_beta   90.00
_cell.angle_gamma   90.00
#
_symmetry.space_group_name_H-M   'P 1'
#
loop_
_entity.id
_entity.type
_entity.pdbx_description
1 polymer ?
#
loop_
_entity_poly.entity_id
_entity_poly.type
_entity_poly.pdbx_seq_one_letter_code
_entity_poly.pdbx_strand_id
1 'polypeptide(L)'
;MQQRQEEVTWQKLLDGGMVIAGSPETVRQRMEDLIRTLHVGHVFCLLHTGNQPDDKTRHNTRLFAQEVMPKLRHMWPEWQHDDRWWIHPLEERVRPEAPARAAVMA
;
A
#
# COMPACT_ATOMS: atom_id res chain seq x y z
N MET A 1 -0.87 29.19 19.50
CA MET A 1 -0.13 29.18 18.22
C MET A 1 -0.77 28.16 17.30
N GLN A 2 -1.74 28.57 16.48
CA GLN A 2 -2.30 27.70 15.44
C GLN A 2 -1.22 27.57 14.36
N GLN A 3 -0.64 26.38 14.18
CA GLN A 3 0.34 26.17 13.13
C GLN A 3 -0.33 26.49 11.80
N ARG A 4 0.22 27.48 11.08
CA ARG A 4 -0.19 27.84 9.73
C ARG A 4 0.14 26.63 8.86
N GLN A 5 -0.88 25.89 8.43
CA GLN A 5 -0.65 24.84 7.43
C GLN A 5 -0.14 25.53 6.17
N GLU A 6 1.10 25.23 5.78
CA GLU A 6 1.58 25.64 4.47
C GLU A 6 0.65 25.06 3.41
N GLU A 7 0.36 25.84 2.37
CA GLU A 7 -0.38 25.32 1.23
C GLU A 7 0.42 24.16 0.60
N VAL A 8 -0.10 22.95 0.74
CA VAL A 8 0.47 21.75 0.15
C VAL A 8 0.04 21.71 -1.31
N THR A 9 0.95 22.08 -2.21
CA THR A 9 0.71 21.99 -3.64
C THR A 9 0.83 20.55 -4.12
N TRP A 10 0.19 20.24 -5.25
CA TRP A 10 0.34 18.93 -5.90
C TRP A 10 1.81 18.59 -6.16
N GLN A 11 2.60 19.56 -6.61
CA GLN A 11 4.03 19.36 -6.85
C GLN A 11 4.78 19.00 -5.57
N LYS A 12 4.49 19.66 -4.43
CA LYS A 12 5.07 19.29 -3.13
C LYS A 12 4.70 17.87 -2.71
N LEU A 13 3.48 17.40 -3.00
CA LEU A 13 3.06 16.02 -2.73
C LEU A 13 3.88 15.00 -3.53
N LEU A 14 4.12 15.29 -4.80
CA LEU A 14 4.92 14.43 -5.67
C LEU A 14 6.41 14.44 -5.29
N ASP A 15 6.98 15.62 -5.10
CA ASP A 15 8.40 15.78 -4.79
C ASP A 15 8.76 15.22 -3.42
N GLY A 16 7.85 15.34 -2.44
CA GLY A 16 8.00 14.75 -1.12
C GLY A 16 7.74 13.24 -1.06
N GLY A 17 7.36 12.60 -2.17
CA GLY A 17 7.04 11.18 -2.21
C GLY A 17 5.77 10.81 -1.42
N MET A 18 4.98 11.79 -0.98
CA MET A 18 3.70 11.57 -0.30
C MET A 18 2.66 10.98 -1.25
N VAL A 19 2.76 11.32 -2.54
CA VAL A 19 1.98 10.71 -3.62
C VAL A 19 2.94 10.29 -4.73
N ILE A 20 2.79 9.06 -5.21
CA ILE A 20 3.47 8.58 -6.41
C ILE A 20 2.43 8.51 -7.53
N ALA A 21 2.58 9.37 -8.54
CA ALA A 21 1.69 9.42 -9.70
C ALA A 21 2.46 9.76 -10.98
N GLY A 22 1.96 9.27 -12.11
CA GLY A 22 2.57 9.46 -13.43
C GLY A 22 2.22 8.33 -14.38
N SER A 23 3.07 8.12 -15.39
CA SER A 23 2.99 6.91 -16.23
C SER A 23 3.34 5.66 -15.41
N PRO A 24 2.96 4.45 -15.86
CA PRO A 24 3.37 3.21 -15.19
C PRO A 24 4.89 3.11 -15.00
N GLU A 25 5.66 3.61 -15.97
CA GLU A 25 7.13 3.63 -15.89
C GLU A 25 7.63 4.58 -14.80
N THR A 26 7.05 5.79 -14.71
CA THR A 26 7.39 6.74 -13.64
C THR A 26 7.04 6.18 -12.26
N VAL A 27 5.87 5.56 -12.12
CA VAL A 27 5.43 4.95 -10.85
C VAL A 27 6.36 3.81 -10.45
N ARG A 28 6.75 2.94 -11.41
CA ARG A 28 7.72 1.86 -11.16
C ARG A 28 9.03 2.41 -10.62
N GLN A 29 9.65 3.39 -11.30
CA GLN A 29 10.93 3.96 -10.90
C GLN A 29 10.87 4.56 -9.49
N ARG A 30 9.83 5.37 -9.21
CA ARG A 30 9.64 5.97 -7.88
C ARG A 30 9.39 4.94 -6.78
N MET A 31 8.66 3.87 -7.09
CA MET A 31 8.46 2.76 -6.17
C MET A 31 9.75 2.00 -5.91
N GLU A 32 10.58 1.76 -6.93
CA GLU A 32 11.89 1.11 -6.76
C GLU A 32 12.81 1.94 -5.85
N ASP A 33 12.86 3.25 -6.07
CA ASP A 33 13.65 4.16 -5.23
C ASP A 33 13.14 4.14 -3.78
N LEU A 34 11.82 4.20 -3.57
CA LEU A 34 11.20 4.12 -2.25
C LEU A 34 11.53 2.80 -1.54
N ILE A 35 11.32 1.67 -2.23
CA ILE A 35 11.52 0.33 -1.67
C ILE A 35 12.98 0.12 -1.27
N ARG A 36 13.93 0.57 -2.10
CA ARG A 36 15.37 0.49 -1.79
C ARG A 36 15.77 1.42 -0.67
N THR A 37 15.31 2.67 -0.70
CA THR A 37 15.72 3.70 0.27
C THR A 37 15.20 3.38 1.68
N LEU A 38 13.95 2.93 1.78
CA LEU A 38 13.35 2.54 3.05
C LEU A 38 13.73 1.10 3.46
N HIS A 39 14.31 0.32 2.53
CA HIS A 39 14.69 -1.07 2.72
C HIS A 39 13.53 -1.94 3.24
N VAL A 40 12.40 -1.91 2.51
CA VAL A 40 11.15 -2.57 2.91
C VAL A 40 10.77 -3.72 1.98
N GLY A 41 10.23 -4.80 2.53
CA GLY A 41 9.71 -5.96 1.77
C GLY A 41 8.21 -5.91 1.48
N HIS A 42 7.45 -5.14 2.27
CA HIS A 42 6.00 -5.00 2.11
C HIS A 42 5.62 -3.52 1.91
N VAL A 43 4.83 -3.25 0.86
CA VAL A 43 4.30 -1.92 0.55
C VAL A 43 2.78 -2.01 0.45
N PHE A 44 2.09 -1.30 1.35
CA PHE A 44 0.64 -1.19 1.31
C PHE A 44 0.22 -0.02 0.39
N CYS A 45 -0.53 -0.33 -0.66
CA CYS A 45 -0.88 0.64 -1.70
C CYS A 45 -2.34 1.09 -1.59
N LEU A 46 -2.57 2.41 -1.49
CA LEU A 46 -3.89 3.03 -1.53
C LEU A 46 -4.22 3.55 -2.95
N LEU A 47 -4.51 2.63 -3.87
CA LEU A 47 -4.70 2.93 -5.32
C LEU A 47 -6.02 3.65 -5.67
N HIS A 48 -6.82 4.02 -4.68
CA HIS A 48 -8.10 4.73 -4.82
C HIS A 48 -8.05 6.15 -4.23
N THR A 49 -6.85 6.63 -3.86
CA THR A 49 -6.67 7.91 -3.18
C THR A 49 -7.11 9.08 -4.07
N GLY A 50 -7.90 10.00 -3.51
CA GLY A 50 -8.39 11.21 -4.19
C GLY A 50 -9.88 11.14 -4.50
N ASN A 51 -10.32 11.84 -5.56
CA ASN A 51 -11.74 11.88 -5.98
C ASN A 51 -12.08 10.85 -7.08
N GLN A 52 -11.43 9.68 -7.08
CA GLN A 52 -11.60 8.70 -8.15
C GLN A 52 -12.98 8.01 -8.05
N PRO A 53 -13.86 8.12 -9.07
CA PRO A 53 -15.01 7.24 -9.19
C PRO A 53 -14.59 5.77 -9.40
N ASP A 54 -15.55 4.84 -9.29
CA ASP A 54 -15.29 3.38 -9.34
C ASP A 54 -14.55 2.95 -10.62
N ASP A 55 -14.96 3.45 -11.79
CA ASP A 55 -14.36 3.12 -13.08
C ASP A 55 -12.87 3.49 -13.13
N LYS A 56 -12.53 4.70 -12.65
CA LYS A 56 -11.13 5.17 -12.58
C LYS A 56 -10.33 4.39 -11.55
N THR A 57 -10.93 4.05 -10.40
CA THR A 57 -10.27 3.25 -9.37
C THR A 57 -9.93 1.85 -9.88
N ARG A 58 -10.87 1.19 -10.56
CA ARG A 58 -10.65 -0.12 -11.19
C ARG A 58 -9.61 -0.05 -12.29
N HIS A 59 -9.66 0.98 -13.12
CA HIS A 59 -8.66 1.20 -14.16
C HIS A 59 -7.25 1.38 -13.57
N ASN A 60 -7.09 2.25 -12.58
CA ASN A 60 -5.81 2.49 -11.91
C ASN A 60 -5.26 1.21 -11.25
N THR A 61 -6.12 0.48 -10.54
CA THR A 61 -5.76 -0.78 -9.89
C THR A 61 -5.31 -1.83 -10.90
N ARG A 62 -6.03 -1.97 -12.02
CA ARG A 62 -5.67 -2.89 -13.10
C ARG A 62 -4.33 -2.51 -13.73
N LEU A 63 -4.14 -1.22 -14.02
CA LEU A 63 -2.90 -0.73 -14.61
C LEU A 63 -1.69 -0.99 -13.71
N PHE A 64 -1.81 -0.70 -12.41
CA PHE A 64 -0.76 -1.00 -11.44
C PHE A 64 -0.44 -2.51 -11.38
N ALA A 65 -1.48 -3.35 -11.33
CA ALA A 65 -1.32 -4.79 -11.23
C ALA A 65 -0.65 -5.41 -12.47
N GLN A 66 -0.87 -4.84 -13.66
CA GLN A 66 -0.36 -5.35 -14.93
C GLN A 66 1.01 -4.76 -15.28
N GLU A 67 1.22 -3.46 -15.08
CA GLU A 67 2.36 -2.74 -15.65
C GLU A 67 3.47 -2.41 -14.62
N VAL A 68 3.13 -2.36 -13.33
CA VAL A 68 4.04 -1.91 -12.27
C VAL A 68 4.41 -3.06 -11.34
N MET A 69 3.41 -3.66 -10.69
CA MET A 69 3.62 -4.68 -9.66
C MET A 69 4.53 -5.84 -10.10
N PRO A 70 4.41 -6.42 -11.32
CA PRO A 70 5.25 -7.54 -11.71
C PRO A 70 6.75 -7.21 -11.74
N LYS A 71 7.11 -5.95 -12.03
CA LYS A 71 8.49 -5.49 -12.11
C LYS A 71 9.12 -5.27 -10.72
N LEU A 72 8.30 -5.10 -9.68
CA LEU A 72 8.74 -4.85 -8.31
C LEU A 72 8.88 -6.13 -7.45
N ARG A 73 8.25 -7.25 -7.86
CA ARG A 73 8.18 -8.47 -7.05
C ARG A 73 9.53 -9.13 -6.73
N HIS A 74 10.55 -8.87 -7.52
CA HIS A 74 11.85 -9.55 -7.42
C HIS A 74 12.96 -8.64 -6.85
N MET A 75 12.59 -7.54 -6.19
CA MET A 75 13.56 -6.59 -5.64
C MET A 75 14.41 -7.16 -4.49
N TRP A 76 13.84 -8.07 -3.69
CA TRP A 76 14.51 -8.73 -2.56
C TRP A 76 14.34 -10.26 -2.66
N PRO A 77 15.09 -10.94 -3.54
CA PRO A 77 14.98 -12.40 -3.69
C PRO A 77 15.16 -13.18 -2.39
N GLU A 78 15.99 -12.68 -1.48
CA GLU A 78 16.24 -13.24 -0.15
C GLU A 78 15.03 -13.18 0.79
N TRP A 79 14.05 -12.30 0.52
CA TRP A 79 12.85 -12.10 1.33
C TRP A 79 11.59 -12.72 0.70
N GLN A 80 11.73 -13.47 -0.40
CA GLN A 80 10.60 -14.02 -1.15
C GLN A 80 9.63 -14.90 -0.33
N HIS A 81 10.12 -15.47 0.78
CA HIS A 81 9.36 -16.32 1.70
C HIS A 81 9.33 -15.76 3.12
N ASP A 82 9.65 -14.47 3.29
CA ASP A 82 9.63 -13.82 4.58
C ASP A 82 8.20 -13.41 4.95
N ASP A 83 7.55 -14.23 5.78
CA ASP A 83 6.19 -14.03 6.27
C ASP A 83 6.13 -13.44 7.67
N ARG A 84 7.28 -13.08 8.27
CA ARG A 84 7.38 -12.63 9.69
C ARG A 84 6.43 -11.48 10.06
N TRP A 85 6.10 -10.62 9.10
CA TRP A 85 5.27 -9.43 9.28
C TRP A 85 3.93 -9.50 8.58
N TRP A 86 3.61 -10.63 7.93
CA TRP A 86 2.35 -10.79 7.24
C TRP A 86 1.24 -11.19 8.22
N ILE A 87 0.03 -10.72 7.96
CA ILE A 87 -1.13 -11.12 8.75
C ILE A 87 -1.50 -12.57 8.43
N HIS A 88 -1.51 -13.42 9.44
CA HIS A 88 -2.03 -14.78 9.30
C HIS A 88 -3.53 -14.82 9.64
N PRO A 89 -4.33 -15.63 8.93
CA PRO A 89 -5.69 -15.88 9.33
C PRO A 89 -5.73 -16.37 10.79
N LEU A 90 -6.72 -15.92 11.54
CA LEU A 90 -7.02 -16.53 12.84
C LEU A 90 -7.30 -18.02 12.64
N GLU A 91 -6.80 -18.87 13.55
CA GLU A 91 -7.05 -20.32 13.52
C GLU A 91 -8.54 -20.63 13.43
N GLU A 92 -9.35 -19.84 14.14
CA GLU A 92 -10.81 -19.88 14.07
C GLU A 92 -11.35 -18.56 13.54
N ARG A 93 -12.02 -18.63 12.38
CA ARG A 93 -12.65 -17.45 11.76
C ARG A 93 -13.74 -16.90 12.66
N VAL A 94 -13.56 -15.68 13.14
CA VAL A 94 -14.61 -14.96 13.87
C VAL A 94 -15.79 -14.71 12.93
N ARG A 95 -16.97 -15.16 13.35
CA ARG A 95 -18.24 -14.95 12.67
C ARG A 95 -19.03 -13.90 13.45
N PRO A 96 -19.35 -12.73 12.86
CA PRO A 96 -20.12 -11.68 13.54
C PRO A 96 -21.45 -12.17 14.12
N GLU A 97 -22.05 -13.19 13.49
CA GLU A 97 -23.30 -13.83 13.89
C GLU A 97 -23.17 -14.80 15.07
N ALA A 98 -21.95 -15.21 15.44
CA ALA A 98 -21.73 -16.11 16.56
C ALA A 98 -21.77 -15.34 17.89
N PRO A 99 -22.39 -15.88 18.95
CA PRO A 99 -22.35 -15.25 20.26
C PRO A 99 -20.89 -15.10 20.73
N ALA A 100 -20.56 -13.94 21.30
CA ALA A 100 -19.24 -13.69 21.86
C ALA A 100 -18.89 -14.82 22.84
N ARG A 101 -17.76 -15.51 22.62
CA ARG A 101 -17.31 -16.54 23.55
C ARG A 101 -17.16 -15.90 24.93
N ALA A 102 -17.86 -16.46 25.94
CA ALA A 102 -17.53 -16.17 27.32
C ALA A 102 -16.06 -16.55 27.51
N ALA A 103 -15.23 -15.57 27.86
CA ALA A 103 -13.85 -15.84 28.23
C ALA A 103 -13.87 -16.87 29.36
N VAL A 104 -13.33 -18.06 29.11
CA VAL A 104 -13.01 -18.98 30.19
C VAL A 104 -11.85 -18.32 30.94
N MET A 105 -12.22 -17.60 32.01
CA MET A 105 -11.27 -17.11 33.00
C MET A 105 -10.66 -18.35 33.66
N ALA A 106 -9.35 -18.51 33.48
CA ALA A 106 -8.55 -19.48 34.22
C ALA A 106 -8.57 -19.16 35.72
#